data_AF-A0A7Z8E1T1-F1
#
_entry.id   AF-A0A7Z8E1T1-F1
#
_cell.length_a   1.000
_cell.length_b   1.000
_cell.length_c   1.000
_cell.angle_alpha   90.00
_cell.angle_beta   90.00
_cell.angle_gamma   90.00
#
_symmetry.space_group_name_H-M   'P 1'
#
loop_
_entity.id
_entity.type
_entity.pdbx_description
1 polymer ?
#
loop_
_entity_poly.entity_id
_entity_poly.type
_entity_poly.pdbx_seq_one_letter_code
_entity_poly.pdbx_strand_id
1 'polypeptide(L)'
;IILFSSIFILITYVPNVFGFTWSKTMEGILMKPYNYTMGIVGLLVAGTTAKSLTDSYNRKLDKTNQINFISTMMAAMSGFLFLAADPIKEGGFLSAFMGTKGLLTAFISAFITVIVYNFFIKRNITIKMPKEVPPNISQVFKDIFPLSAVIIIIYALDLLSRTFIHTNVANAVLKIFE
;
A
#
# COMPACT_ATOMS: atom_id res chain seq x y z
N ILE A 1 -3.88 -13.73 5.06
CA ILE A 1 -3.85 -12.83 6.24
C ILE A 1 -5.24 -12.71 6.84
N ILE A 2 -6.23 -12.15 6.11
CA ILE A 2 -7.61 -12.02 6.60
C ILE A 2 -8.13 -13.31 7.25
N LEU A 3 -8.09 -14.45 6.53
CA LEU A 3 -8.52 -15.75 7.08
C LEU A 3 -7.78 -16.15 8.37
N PHE A 4 -6.46 -15.97 8.41
CA PHE A 4 -5.65 -16.29 9.58
C PHE A 4 -6.00 -15.38 10.77
N SER A 5 -6.17 -14.07 10.53
CA SER A 5 -6.57 -13.09 11.53
C SER A 5 -7.96 -13.40 12.09
N SER A 6 -8.90 -13.86 11.26
CA SER A 6 -10.26 -14.21 11.67
C SER A 6 -10.31 -15.38 12.66
N ILE A 7 -9.31 -16.28 12.68
CA ILE A 7 -9.24 -17.36 13.67
C ILE A 7 -9.16 -16.78 15.09
N PHE A 8 -8.40 -15.70 15.28
CA PHE A 8 -8.27 -15.04 16.59
C PHE A 8 -9.56 -14.36 17.05
N ILE A 9 -10.32 -13.76 16.13
CA ILE A 9 -11.68 -13.29 16.44
C ILE A 9 -12.54 -14.45 16.92
N LEU A 10 -12.53 -15.57 16.19
CA LEU A 10 -13.38 -16.71 16.51
C LEU A 10 -13.04 -17.25 17.91
N ILE A 11 -11.77 -17.44 18.23
CA ILE A 11 -11.33 -17.89 19.56
C ILE A 11 -11.76 -16.90 20.66
N THR A 12 -11.76 -15.60 20.36
CA THR A 12 -12.14 -14.57 21.33
C THR A 12 -13.64 -14.54 21.57
N TYR A 13 -14.46 -14.54 20.52
CA TYR A 13 -15.88 -14.19 20.64
C TYR A 13 -16.87 -15.36 20.47
N VAL A 14 -16.47 -16.48 19.86
CA VAL A 14 -17.34 -17.67 19.75
C VAL A 14 -17.72 -18.24 21.13
N PRO A 15 -16.80 -18.33 22.13
CA PRO A 15 -17.15 -18.83 23.45
C PRO A 15 -18.28 -18.06 24.17
N ASN A 16 -18.48 -16.78 23.82
CA ASN A 16 -19.53 -15.95 24.41
C ASN A 16 -20.93 -16.53 24.16
N VAL A 17 -21.13 -17.21 23.01
CA VAL A 17 -22.40 -17.87 22.66
C VAL A 17 -22.71 -19.04 23.61
N PHE A 18 -21.67 -19.64 24.19
CA PHE A 18 -21.78 -20.74 25.17
C PHE A 18 -21.78 -20.23 26.63
N GLY A 19 -21.89 -18.92 26.86
CA GLY A 19 -21.90 -18.31 28.19
C GLY A 19 -20.52 -18.15 28.84
N PHE A 20 -19.43 -18.43 28.11
CA PHE A 20 -18.07 -18.21 28.59
C PHE A 20 -17.51 -16.90 28.04
N THR A 21 -17.25 -15.93 28.91
CA THR A 21 -16.62 -14.66 28.53
C THR A 21 -15.19 -14.60 29.06
N TRP A 22 -14.24 -14.32 28.18
CA TRP A 22 -12.86 -14.03 28.59
C TRP A 22 -12.81 -12.79 29.49
N SER A 23 -11.79 -12.72 30.35
CA SER A 23 -11.48 -11.45 31.02
C SER A 23 -11.00 -10.41 30.00
N LYS A 24 -11.21 -9.12 30.27
CA LYS A 24 -10.76 -8.03 29.38
C LYS A 24 -9.27 -8.11 29.02
N THR A 25 -8.44 -8.59 29.94
CA THR A 25 -7.00 -8.80 29.70
C THR A 25 -6.75 -9.89 28.66
N MET A 26 -7.44 -11.03 28.79
CA MET A 26 -7.29 -12.15 27.86
C MET A 26 -7.88 -11.82 26.49
N GLU A 27 -9.02 -11.13 26.45
CA GLU A 27 -9.61 -10.60 25.22
C GLU A 27 -8.60 -9.72 24.47
N GLY A 28 -7.96 -8.77 25.17
CA GLY A 28 -6.94 -7.90 24.57
C GLY A 28 -5.75 -8.67 23.99
N ILE A 29 -5.30 -9.74 24.67
CA ILE A 29 -4.22 -10.61 24.18
C ILE A 29 -4.64 -11.37 22.93
N LEU A 30 -5.82 -11.97 22.94
CA LEU A 30 -6.35 -12.75 21.82
C LEU A 30 -6.67 -11.89 20.61
N MET A 31 -7.12 -10.65 20.82
CA MET A 31 -7.42 -9.70 19.74
C MET A 31 -6.19 -9.00 19.18
N LYS A 32 -5.05 -9.02 19.88
CA LYS A 32 -3.82 -8.35 19.43
C LYS A 32 -3.37 -8.81 18.02
N PRO A 33 -3.26 -10.11 17.70
CA PRO A 33 -2.90 -10.56 16.35
C PRO A 33 -3.90 -10.08 15.29
N TYR A 34 -5.20 -10.12 15.58
CA TYR A 34 -6.23 -9.62 14.67
C TYR A 34 -6.05 -8.12 14.39
N ASN A 35 -5.98 -7.31 15.45
CA ASN A 35 -5.89 -5.86 15.33
C ASN A 35 -4.64 -5.42 14.56
N TYR A 36 -3.50 -6.09 14.78
CA TYR A 36 -2.24 -5.72 14.11
C TYR A 36 -2.23 -6.12 12.64
N THR A 37 -2.72 -7.32 12.32
CA THR A 37 -2.74 -7.82 10.93
C THR A 37 -3.80 -7.13 10.09
N MET A 38 -4.99 -6.89 10.65
CA MET A 38 -6.07 -6.16 9.96
C MET A 38 -5.84 -4.66 9.95
N GLY A 39 -5.15 -4.11 10.95
CA GLY A 39 -4.80 -2.69 11.02
C GLY A 39 -3.87 -2.23 9.90
N ILE A 40 -3.14 -3.13 9.24
CA ILE A 40 -2.23 -2.81 8.14
C ILE A 40 -2.65 -3.44 6.80
N VAL A 41 -3.85 -4.02 6.71
CA VAL A 41 -4.25 -4.78 5.52
C VAL A 41 -4.29 -3.91 4.26
N GLY A 42 -4.65 -2.62 4.37
CA GLY A 42 -4.62 -1.68 3.26
C GLY A 42 -3.21 -1.50 2.69
N LEU A 43 -2.22 -1.37 3.57
CA LEU A 43 -0.81 -1.27 3.16
C LEU A 43 -0.34 -2.53 2.42
N LEU A 44 -0.70 -3.71 2.92
CA LEU A 44 -0.34 -4.99 2.29
C LEU A 44 -1.03 -5.18 0.94
N VAL A 45 -2.30 -4.75 0.83
CA VAL A 45 -3.06 -4.79 -0.42
C VAL A 45 -2.48 -3.82 -1.45
N ALA A 46 -2.01 -2.63 -1.05
CA ALA A 46 -1.34 -1.69 -1.97
C ALA A 46 -0.11 -2.34 -2.62
N GLY A 47 0.77 -2.92 -1.81
CA GLY A 47 1.97 -3.60 -2.30
C GLY A 47 1.65 -4.83 -3.15
N THR A 48 0.84 -5.75 -2.64
CA THR A 48 0.52 -6.99 -3.37
C THR A 48 -0.25 -6.75 -4.66
N THR A 49 -1.15 -5.77 -4.70
CA THR A 49 -1.83 -5.35 -5.94
C THR A 49 -0.83 -4.77 -6.94
N ALA A 50 0.09 -3.91 -6.50
CA ALA A 50 1.13 -3.36 -7.37
C ALA A 50 2.01 -4.46 -7.94
N LYS A 51 2.39 -5.47 -7.13
CA LYS A 51 3.12 -6.65 -7.63
C LYS A 51 2.34 -7.37 -8.73
N SER A 52 1.09 -7.75 -8.45
CA SER A 52 0.27 -8.51 -9.39
C SER A 52 0.03 -7.74 -10.69
N LEU A 53 -0.16 -6.42 -10.60
CA LEU A 53 -0.31 -5.57 -11.77
C LEU A 53 1.01 -5.44 -12.56
N THR A 54 2.14 -5.27 -11.87
CA THR A 54 3.48 -5.26 -12.49
C THR A 54 3.76 -6.56 -13.21
N ASP A 55 3.47 -7.71 -12.60
CA ASP A 55 3.62 -9.03 -13.24
C ASP A 55 2.75 -9.12 -14.51
N SER A 56 1.52 -8.58 -14.47
CA SER A 56 0.64 -8.52 -15.65
C SER A 56 1.20 -7.63 -16.77
N TYR A 57 1.84 -6.52 -16.44
CA TYR A 57 2.47 -5.63 -17.42
C TYR A 57 3.76 -6.24 -17.98
N ASN A 58 4.58 -6.86 -17.14
CA ASN A 58 5.82 -7.52 -17.53
C ASN A 58 5.61 -8.67 -18.52
N ARG A 59 4.45 -9.33 -18.51
CA ARG A 59 4.08 -10.33 -19.54
C ARG A 59 3.95 -9.74 -20.95
N LYS A 60 3.72 -8.43 -21.07
CA LYS A 60 3.57 -7.71 -22.35
C LYS A 60 4.84 -6.94 -22.75
N LEU A 61 5.82 -6.84 -21.85
CA LEU A 61 7.08 -6.13 -22.07
C LEU A 61 8.17 -7.11 -22.52
N ASP A 62 9.20 -6.57 -23.16
CA ASP A 62 10.37 -7.35 -23.55
C ASP A 62 11.08 -7.93 -22.33
N LYS A 63 11.59 -9.16 -22.45
CA LYS A 63 12.31 -9.85 -21.36
C LYS A 63 13.54 -9.09 -20.88
N THR A 64 14.11 -8.24 -21.73
CA THR A 64 15.28 -7.40 -21.43
C THR A 64 14.91 -6.09 -20.74
N ASN A 65 13.64 -5.70 -20.73
CA ASN A 65 13.18 -4.42 -20.19
C ASN A 65 11.92 -4.58 -19.33
N GLN A 66 12.07 -5.30 -18.23
CA GLN A 66 11.01 -5.51 -17.25
C GLN A 66 11.04 -4.47 -16.13
N ILE A 67 9.87 -4.24 -15.55
CA ILE A 67 9.65 -3.44 -14.36
C ILE A 67 10.00 -4.29 -13.14
N ASN A 68 10.74 -3.74 -12.18
CA ASN A 68 11.00 -4.42 -10.91
C ASN A 68 9.75 -4.37 -10.02
N PHE A 69 9.18 -5.55 -9.74
CA PHE A 69 7.99 -5.66 -8.90
C PHE A 69 8.25 -5.18 -7.47
N ILE A 70 9.44 -5.41 -6.90
CA ILE A 70 9.79 -4.95 -5.54
C ILE A 70 9.72 -3.43 -5.46
N SER A 71 10.28 -2.75 -6.47
CA SER A 71 10.24 -1.28 -6.55
C SER A 71 8.81 -0.77 -6.63
N THR A 72 7.95 -1.38 -7.45
CA THR A 72 6.54 -0.99 -7.52
C THR A 72 5.75 -1.30 -6.26
N MET A 73 6.07 -2.38 -5.54
CA MET A 73 5.45 -2.71 -4.25
C MET A 73 5.78 -1.63 -3.23
N MET A 74 7.06 -1.31 -3.08
CA MET A 74 7.54 -0.31 -2.12
C MET A 74 6.97 1.07 -2.47
N ALA A 75 7.00 1.45 -3.75
CA ALA A 75 6.43 2.71 -4.22
C ALA A 75 4.92 2.82 -3.94
N ALA A 76 4.15 1.77 -4.19
CA ALA A 76 2.71 1.77 -3.94
C ALA A 76 2.38 1.80 -2.43
N MET A 77 3.18 1.11 -1.61
CA MET A 77 3.06 1.16 -0.15
C MET A 77 3.36 2.56 0.39
N SER A 78 4.46 3.19 -0.07
CA SER A 78 4.78 4.57 0.27
C SER A 78 3.69 5.53 -0.20
N GLY A 79 3.22 5.38 -1.45
CA GLY A 79 2.14 6.18 -2.01
C GLY A 79 0.84 6.07 -1.23
N PHE A 80 0.51 4.86 -0.76
CA PHE A 80 -0.66 4.63 0.08
C PHE A 80 -0.56 5.38 1.41
N LEU A 81 0.63 5.44 2.03
CA LEU A 81 0.83 6.19 3.26
C LEU A 81 0.55 7.69 3.06
N PHE A 82 0.94 8.28 1.92
CA PHE A 82 0.60 9.68 1.63
C PHE A 82 -0.91 9.90 1.53
N LEU A 83 -1.65 8.98 0.90
CA LEU A 83 -3.07 9.15 0.62
C LEU A 83 -4.01 8.79 1.79
N ALA A 84 -3.56 7.90 2.67
CA ALA A 84 -4.39 7.32 3.73
C ALA A 84 -3.98 7.74 5.14
N ALA A 85 -2.73 8.12 5.36
CA ALA A 85 -2.23 8.41 6.69
C ALA A 85 -2.41 9.91 7.01
N ASP A 86 -2.99 10.21 8.18
CA ASP A 86 -3.05 11.58 8.70
C ASP A 86 -1.94 11.79 9.74
N PRO A 87 -1.26 12.94 9.73
CA PRO A 87 -0.18 13.21 10.66
C PRO A 87 -0.69 13.36 12.10
N ILE A 88 0.09 12.85 13.06
CA ILE A 88 -0.12 13.09 14.49
C ILE A 88 0.71 14.32 14.91
N LYS A 89 0.16 15.17 15.78
CA LYS A 89 0.82 16.41 16.25
C LYS A 89 2.22 16.19 16.86
N GLU A 90 2.46 15.02 17.43
CA GLU A 90 3.73 14.64 18.09
C GLU A 90 4.66 13.80 17.20
N GLY A 91 4.32 13.65 15.92
CA GLY A 91 5.03 12.77 14.99
C GLY A 91 4.35 11.41 14.84
N GLY A 92 4.54 10.78 13.68
CA GLY A 92 3.84 9.55 13.29
C GLY A 92 2.53 9.81 12.55
N PHE A 93 1.76 8.74 12.35
CA PHE A 93 0.53 8.78 11.56
C PHE A 93 -0.62 7.99 12.20
N LEU A 94 -1.84 8.44 11.95
CA LEU A 94 -3.07 7.77 12.38
C LEU A 94 -3.32 6.52 11.54
N SER A 95 -3.70 5.43 12.21
CA SER A 95 -3.97 4.13 11.58
C SER A 95 -5.41 3.95 11.07
N ALA A 96 -6.26 4.98 11.17
CA ALA A 96 -7.70 4.90 10.91
C ALA A 96 -8.05 4.35 9.51
N PHE A 97 -7.24 4.68 8.50
CA PHE A 97 -7.42 4.22 7.12
C PHE A 97 -6.38 3.17 6.69
N MET A 98 -5.52 2.68 7.58
CA MET A 98 -4.52 1.68 7.23
C MET A 98 -5.08 0.26 7.11
N GLY A 99 -6.24 0.03 7.72
CA GLY A 99 -6.96 -1.22 7.66
C GLY A 99 -7.86 -1.35 6.44
N THR A 100 -9.01 -2.00 6.59
CA THR A 100 -9.95 -2.27 5.50
C THR A 100 -10.56 -1.00 4.90
N LYS A 101 -10.69 0.07 5.70
CA LYS A 101 -11.23 1.36 5.26
C LYS A 101 -10.40 2.02 4.14
N GLY A 102 -9.09 1.75 4.07
CA GLY A 102 -8.22 2.29 3.02
C GLY A 102 -8.06 1.39 1.80
N LEU A 103 -8.79 0.29 1.66
CA LEU A 103 -8.56 -0.66 0.56
C LEU A 103 -8.75 -0.03 -0.83
N LEU A 104 -9.74 0.84 -1.01
CA LEU A 104 -9.92 1.54 -2.28
C LEU A 104 -8.73 2.45 -2.60
N THR A 105 -8.24 3.20 -1.61
CA THR A 105 -7.05 4.04 -1.73
C THR A 105 -5.79 3.23 -2.02
N ALA A 106 -5.68 2.04 -1.44
CA ALA A 106 -4.60 1.11 -1.71
C ALA A 106 -4.57 0.69 -3.19
N PHE A 107 -5.73 0.43 -3.80
CA PHE A 107 -5.84 0.15 -5.23
C PHE A 107 -5.47 1.35 -6.09
N ILE A 108 -5.93 2.56 -5.73
CA ILE A 108 -5.56 3.79 -6.43
C ILE A 108 -4.04 3.97 -6.45
N SER A 109 -3.40 3.86 -5.28
CA SER A 109 -1.94 3.97 -5.16
C SER A 109 -1.22 2.93 -6.04
N ALA A 110 -1.66 1.66 -5.97
CA ALA A 110 -1.08 0.59 -6.77
C ALA A 110 -1.21 0.85 -8.28
N PHE A 111 -2.40 1.26 -8.75
CA PHE A 111 -2.65 1.49 -10.16
C PHE A 111 -1.84 2.66 -10.71
N ILE A 112 -1.85 3.80 -10.02
CA ILE A 112 -1.04 4.96 -10.40
C ILE A 112 0.44 4.57 -10.47
N THR A 113 0.93 3.89 -9.43
CA THR A 113 2.32 3.47 -9.35
C THR A 113 2.72 2.63 -10.56
N VAL A 114 2.00 1.56 -10.87
CA VAL A 114 2.40 0.65 -11.95
C VAL A 114 2.21 1.28 -13.33
N ILE A 115 1.18 2.11 -13.54
CA ILE A 115 0.97 2.84 -14.81
C ILE A 115 2.15 3.78 -15.08
N VAL A 116 2.57 4.54 -14.06
CA VAL A 116 3.72 5.45 -14.17
C VAL A 116 5.01 4.67 -14.41
N TYR A 117 5.28 3.62 -13.64
CA TYR A 117 6.46 2.78 -13.87
C TYR A 117 6.50 2.21 -15.30
N ASN A 118 5.39 1.68 -15.78
CA ASN A 118 5.29 1.17 -17.14
C ASN A 118 5.58 2.25 -18.19
N PHE A 119 5.11 3.48 -17.99
CA PHE A 119 5.37 4.59 -18.91
C PHE A 119 6.87 4.90 -19.04
N PHE A 120 7.59 5.01 -17.92
CA PHE A 120 9.02 5.32 -17.93
C PHE A 120 9.85 4.15 -18.49
N ILE A 121 9.56 2.92 -18.05
CA ILE A 121 10.29 1.72 -18.46
C ILE A 121 10.07 1.43 -19.96
N LYS A 122 8.83 1.49 -20.46
CA LYS A 122 8.52 1.27 -21.88
C LYS A 122 9.22 2.29 -22.79
N ARG A 123 9.45 3.52 -22.31
CA ARG A 123 10.12 4.58 -23.06
C ARG A 123 11.63 4.63 -22.84
N ASN A 124 12.20 3.71 -22.06
CA ASN A 124 13.61 3.71 -21.67
C ASN A 124 14.07 5.03 -21.01
N ILE A 125 13.16 5.71 -20.31
CA ILE A 125 13.45 6.93 -19.55
C ILE A 125 13.99 6.51 -18.18
N THR A 126 15.23 6.05 -18.17
CA THR A 126 15.88 5.47 -16.98
C THR A 126 17.36 5.83 -16.97
N ILE A 127 17.96 5.88 -15.78
CA ILE A 127 19.42 6.04 -15.66
C ILE A 127 20.08 4.73 -16.10
N LYS A 128 20.90 4.79 -17.16
CA LYS A 128 21.60 3.62 -17.71
C LYS A 128 22.95 3.48 -17.00
N MET A 129 23.15 2.36 -16.32
CA MET A 129 24.42 2.06 -15.67
C MET A 129 25.32 1.19 -16.57
N PRO A 130 26.65 1.39 -16.53
CA PRO A 130 27.63 0.54 -17.19
C PRO A 130 27.56 -0.93 -16.72
N LYS A 131 28.19 -1.84 -17.48
CA LYS A 131 28.17 -3.29 -17.19
C LYS A 131 28.96 -3.66 -15.95
N GLU A 132 29.86 -2.80 -15.50
CA GLU A 132 30.69 -3.01 -14.31
C GLU A 132 29.87 -2.91 -13.00
N VAL A 133 28.66 -2.34 -13.05
CA VAL A 133 27.84 -2.10 -11.85
C VAL A 133 26.97 -3.32 -11.54
N PRO A 134 26.94 -3.80 -10.27
CA PRO A 134 26.10 -4.92 -9.88
C PRO A 134 24.62 -4.73 -10.25
N PRO A 135 23.91 -5.78 -10.70
CA PRO A 135 22.52 -5.70 -11.14
C PRO A 135 21.58 -5.04 -10.13
N ASN A 136 21.76 -5.33 -8.83
CA ASN A 136 20.93 -4.76 -7.77
C ASN A 136 21.07 -3.24 -7.67
N ILE A 137 22.28 -2.69 -7.87
CA ILE A 137 22.52 -1.25 -7.82
C ILE A 137 21.98 -0.60 -9.10
N SER A 138 22.27 -1.19 -10.26
CA SER A 138 21.76 -0.72 -11.56
C SER A 138 20.24 -0.57 -11.56
N GLN A 139 19.54 -1.55 -10.98
CA GLN A 139 18.08 -1.53 -10.89
C GLN A 139 17.54 -0.36 -10.05
N VAL A 140 18.19 -0.05 -8.91
CA VAL A 140 17.77 1.09 -8.07
C VAL A 140 17.87 2.40 -8.86
N PHE A 141 18.98 2.62 -9.58
CA PHE A 141 19.14 3.81 -10.43
C PHE A 141 18.14 3.86 -11.58
N LYS A 142 17.83 2.71 -12.19
CA LYS A 142 16.80 2.58 -13.23
C LYS A 142 15.43 3.04 -12.70
N ASP A 143 15.14 2.75 -11.44
CA ASP A 143 13.86 3.02 -10.78
C ASP A 143 13.74 4.44 -10.19
N ILE A 144 14.82 5.24 -10.15
CA ILE A 144 14.81 6.61 -9.56
C ILE A 144 13.76 7.50 -10.23
N PHE A 145 13.80 7.66 -11.56
CA PHE A 145 12.84 8.54 -12.26
C PHE A 145 11.39 8.05 -12.12
N PRO A 146 11.08 6.76 -12.36
CA PRO A 146 9.75 6.21 -12.07
C PRO A 146 9.27 6.50 -10.65
N LEU A 147 10.11 6.21 -9.65
CA LEU A 147 9.76 6.37 -8.23
C LEU A 147 9.47 7.84 -7.90
N SER A 148 10.36 8.75 -8.29
CA SER A 148 10.18 10.18 -8.05
C SER A 148 8.89 10.69 -8.69
N ALA A 149 8.58 10.27 -9.91
CA ALA A 149 7.34 10.66 -10.58
C ALA A 149 6.10 10.15 -9.84
N VAL A 150 6.10 8.89 -9.38
CA VAL A 150 5.01 8.32 -8.58
C VAL A 150 4.78 9.14 -7.31
N ILE A 151 5.84 9.42 -6.55
CA ILE A 151 5.73 10.16 -5.30
C ILE A 151 5.21 11.58 -5.55
N ILE A 152 5.71 12.27 -6.57
CA ILE A 152 5.23 13.62 -6.92
C ILE A 152 3.75 13.60 -7.29
N ILE A 153 3.32 12.65 -8.14
CA ILE A 153 1.91 12.54 -8.56
C ILE A 153 1.00 12.23 -7.37
N ILE A 154 1.37 11.25 -6.55
CA ILE A 154 0.56 10.86 -5.40
C ILE A 154 0.52 11.97 -4.35
N TYR A 155 1.63 12.64 -4.10
CA TYR A 155 1.69 13.77 -3.18
C TYR A 155 0.85 14.95 -3.67
N ALA A 156 0.88 15.24 -4.98
CA ALA A 156 0.01 16.24 -5.58
C ALA A 156 -1.48 15.87 -5.41
N LEU A 157 -1.85 14.59 -5.57
CA LEU A 157 -3.21 14.13 -5.32
C LEU A 157 -3.65 14.29 -3.87
N ASP A 158 -2.77 13.97 -2.91
CA ASP A 158 -3.03 14.18 -1.49
C ASP A 158 -3.24 15.68 -1.17
N LEU A 159 -2.35 16.55 -1.66
CA LEU A 159 -2.47 17.99 -1.49
C LEU A 159 -3.79 18.53 -2.08
N LEU A 160 -4.13 18.15 -3.31
CA LEU A 160 -5.38 18.56 -3.94
C LEU A 160 -6.60 18.12 -3.11
N SER A 161 -6.62 16.87 -2.63
CA SER A 161 -7.70 16.39 -1.76
C SER A 161 -7.83 17.22 -0.49
N ARG A 162 -6.70 17.54 0.16
CA ARG A 162 -6.70 18.34 1.39
C ARG A 162 -7.12 19.79 1.14
N THR A 163 -6.80 20.37 -0.02
CA THR A 163 -7.20 21.74 -0.37
C THR A 163 -8.67 21.83 -0.75
N PHE A 164 -9.19 20.91 -1.57
CA PHE A 164 -10.56 20.99 -2.10
C PHE A 164 -11.61 20.29 -1.22
N ILE A 165 -11.27 19.16 -0.61
CA ILE A 165 -12.20 18.30 0.14
C ILE A 165 -11.98 18.43 1.66
N HIS A 166 -10.90 19.12 2.08
CA HIS A 166 -10.50 19.29 3.48
C HIS A 166 -10.25 17.98 4.24
N THR A 167 -10.09 16.86 3.52
CA THR A 167 -9.81 15.55 4.08
C THR A 167 -8.77 14.80 3.25
N ASN A 168 -8.14 13.79 3.83
CA ASN A 168 -7.28 12.87 3.09
C ASN A 168 -8.07 12.13 1.99
N VAL A 169 -7.33 11.56 1.02
CA VAL A 169 -7.94 10.88 -0.14
C VAL A 169 -8.74 9.66 0.29
N ALA A 170 -8.30 8.92 1.31
CA ALA A 170 -9.05 7.75 1.80
C ALA A 170 -10.44 8.10 2.34
N ASN A 171 -10.56 9.19 3.08
CA ASN A 171 -11.81 9.69 3.60
C ASN A 171 -12.68 10.29 2.49
N ALA A 172 -12.07 11.01 1.55
CA ALA A 172 -12.76 11.55 0.38
C ALA A 172 -13.39 10.43 -0.47
N VAL A 173 -12.63 9.37 -0.73
CA VAL A 173 -13.12 8.19 -1.44
C VAL A 173 -14.27 7.55 -0.67
N LEU A 174 -14.14 7.31 0.63
CA LEU A 174 -15.21 6.70 1.43
C LEU A 174 -16.52 7.51 1.36
N LYS A 175 -16.46 8.84 1.49
CA LYS A 175 -17.64 9.72 1.41
C LYS A 175 -18.35 9.69 0.06
N ILE A 176 -17.67 9.32 -1.03
CA ILE A 176 -18.27 9.21 -2.36
C ILE A 176 -19.05 7.89 -2.50
N PHE A 177 -18.65 6.85 -1.76
CA PHE A 177 -19.21 5.51 -1.86
C PHE A 177 -20.22 5.17 -0.74
N GLU A 178 -20.38 6.03 0.26
CA GLU A 178 -21.48 6.01 1.25
C GLU A 178 -22.66 6.86 0.77
#